data_AF-A0A0D2QMK1-F1
#
_entry.id   AF-A0A0D2QMK1-F1
#
_cell.length_a   1.000
_cell.length_b   1.000
_cell.length_c   1.000
_cell.angle_alpha   90.00
_cell.angle_beta   90.00
_cell.angle_gamma   90.00
#
_symmetry.space_group_name_H-M   'P 1'
#
loop_
_entity.id
_entity.type
_entity.pdbx_description
1 polymer ?
#
loop_
_entity_poly.entity_id
_entity_poly.type
_entity_poly.pdbx_seq_one_letter_code
_entity_poly.pdbx_strand_id
1 'polypeptide(L)'
;MAVRPLNFTTISLHHRHRHRHRLRLSLFCSPSPISSSLASTLSFLRGIASKTSYSAVSQQQQQQQKLRKELLLKELKETETLAQKIGKAIRRPGVPSKSRVYADVNVIRPKEYWDYESLTIQWGEQDDYEVVRKVGRGKYSEVFEGVHCTDNEKCIIKILKPVKKKKIKREIKILQNLCGGPNIVKLLDIVRDQQSKTPSLIFEYVNNTDFKVLYPTLSDYDVRYYIYELLKALDYCHSQGIMHRDVKPHNVMIDHEQRKLRLIDWGLAEFYHPGKEYNVRVASRYFKGPELLVDLQDYDYSLDLWSLGCMFAGMIFRKEPFFYGHDNYDQLIKIAKVLGTDELNAYLNKYGIELDPQLAFIVGRLA
;
A
#
# COMPACT_ATOMS: atom_id res chain seq x y z
N MET A 1 -23.29 -32.53 -31.38
CA MET A 1 -23.83 -32.95 -30.07
C MET A 1 -23.95 -31.71 -29.19
N ALA A 2 -25.18 -31.23 -29.02
CA ALA A 2 -25.51 -30.01 -28.30
C ALA A 2 -25.75 -30.34 -26.83
N VAL A 3 -25.11 -29.60 -25.92
CA VAL A 3 -25.33 -29.70 -24.47
C VAL A 3 -26.23 -28.53 -24.05
N ARG A 4 -27.36 -28.89 -23.44
CA ARG A 4 -28.40 -27.99 -22.92
C ARG A 4 -27.95 -27.27 -21.63
N PRO A 5 -28.40 -26.02 -21.38
CA PRO A 5 -28.15 -25.32 -20.12
C PRO A 5 -29.12 -25.75 -19.01
N LEU A 6 -28.62 -25.74 -17.76
CA LEU A 6 -29.35 -26.02 -16.53
C LEU A 6 -30.17 -24.79 -16.09
N ASN A 7 -31.45 -25.01 -15.83
CA ASN A 7 -32.40 -24.05 -15.28
C ASN A 7 -32.18 -23.87 -13.77
N PHE A 8 -32.05 -22.62 -13.31
CA PHE A 8 -32.20 -22.26 -11.90
C PHE A 8 -33.59 -21.66 -11.65
N THR A 9 -34.33 -22.31 -10.76
CA THR A 9 -35.67 -21.92 -10.31
C THR A 9 -35.59 -20.75 -9.33
N THR A 10 -36.22 -19.63 -9.69
CA THR A 10 -36.48 -18.48 -8.82
C THR A 10 -37.59 -18.78 -7.82
N ILE A 11 -37.31 -18.64 -6.52
CA ILE A 11 -38.35 -18.58 -5.47
C ILE A 11 -38.62 -17.11 -5.18
N SER A 12 -39.83 -16.67 -5.55
CA SER A 12 -40.42 -15.38 -5.18
C SER A 12 -41.10 -15.51 -3.82
N LEU A 13 -40.82 -14.61 -2.89
CA LEU A 13 -41.61 -14.41 -1.67
C LEU A 13 -42.14 -12.97 -1.65
N HIS A 14 -43.42 -12.85 -1.97
CA HIS A 14 -44.24 -11.68 -1.73
C HIS A 14 -44.99 -11.86 -0.40
N HIS A 15 -44.79 -10.98 0.59
CA HIS A 15 -45.86 -10.75 1.57
C HIS A 15 -45.95 -9.32 2.08
N ARG A 16 -47.19 -8.97 2.37
CA ARG A 16 -47.84 -7.65 2.35
C ARG A 16 -47.62 -6.80 3.59
N HIS A 17 -47.76 -5.49 3.37
CA HIS A 17 -48.10 -4.42 4.33
C HIS A 17 -49.17 -4.78 5.37
N ARG A 18 -48.99 -4.25 6.60
CA ARG A 18 -50.08 -3.65 7.41
C ARG A 18 -49.55 -2.51 8.29
N HIS A 19 -50.19 -1.35 8.16
CA HIS A 19 -50.12 -0.18 9.04
C HIS A 19 -50.80 -0.44 10.39
N ARG A 20 -50.32 0.22 11.46
CA ARG A 20 -51.14 1.05 12.37
C ARG A 20 -50.30 1.96 13.28
N HIS A 21 -50.84 3.16 13.49
CA HIS A 21 -50.45 4.27 14.38
C HIS A 21 -50.29 3.85 15.87
N ARG A 22 -49.83 4.62 16.87
CA ARG A 22 -49.66 6.05 17.19
C ARG A 22 -48.89 6.05 18.55
N LEU A 23 -47.96 6.95 18.88
CA LEU A 23 -48.19 8.08 19.81
C LEU A 23 -46.86 8.80 20.13
N ARG A 24 -47.00 10.12 20.32
CA ARG A 24 -46.01 11.14 20.70
C ARG A 24 -45.49 10.97 22.13
N LEU A 25 -44.27 11.45 22.38
CA LEU A 25 -44.01 12.44 23.44
C LEU A 25 -42.64 13.12 23.21
N SER A 26 -42.71 14.42 22.96
CA SER A 26 -41.65 15.42 23.04
C SER A 26 -41.32 15.75 24.49
N LEU A 27 -40.07 16.12 24.80
CA LEU A 27 -39.77 17.22 25.73
C LEU A 27 -38.33 17.73 25.51
N PHE A 28 -38.26 19.05 25.37
CA PHE A 28 -37.08 19.91 25.30
C PHE A 28 -36.40 20.06 26.67
N CYS A 29 -35.10 20.38 26.70
CA CYS A 29 -34.63 21.55 27.45
C CYS A 29 -33.21 21.99 27.03
N SER A 30 -33.07 23.28 26.78
CA SER A 30 -31.86 24.03 26.42
C SER A 30 -31.16 24.58 27.69
N PRO A 31 -29.89 25.03 27.60
CA PRO A 31 -29.10 25.47 28.76
C PRO A 31 -29.09 27.01 28.92
N SER A 32 -28.81 27.47 30.15
CA SER A 32 -28.45 28.88 30.44
C SER A 32 -27.54 29.01 31.68
N PRO A 33 -26.77 30.12 31.80
CA PRO A 33 -25.51 30.21 32.56
C PRO A 33 -25.52 31.23 33.71
N ILE A 34 -24.53 31.20 34.60
CA ILE A 34 -24.18 32.25 35.59
C ILE A 34 -22.65 32.22 35.78
N SER A 35 -21.87 33.25 35.36
CA SER A 35 -21.25 34.34 36.16
C SER A 35 -20.49 33.87 37.42
N SER A 36 -19.37 34.43 37.89
CA SER A 36 -18.70 35.72 37.71
C SER A 36 -17.36 35.72 38.49
N SER A 37 -16.37 36.45 37.95
CA SER A 37 -15.45 37.39 38.61
C SER A 37 -14.40 37.00 39.68
N LEU A 38 -13.17 37.47 39.38
CA LEU A 38 -12.24 38.29 40.19
C LEU A 38 -11.36 37.64 41.29
N ALA A 39 -10.08 37.51 40.91
CA ALA A 39 -8.88 38.11 41.51
C ALA A 39 -8.75 38.25 43.04
N SER A 40 -7.67 37.69 43.59
CA SER A 40 -6.76 38.42 44.50
C SER A 40 -5.45 37.66 44.77
N THR A 41 -4.37 38.27 44.29
CA THR A 41 -3.09 38.63 44.93
C THR A 41 -2.52 37.88 46.15
N LEU A 42 -1.18 37.81 46.15
CA LEU A 42 -0.20 37.61 47.25
C LEU A 42 0.10 36.14 47.59
N SER A 43 1.35 35.70 47.78
CA SER A 43 2.58 36.41 48.12
C SER A 43 3.80 35.53 47.80
N PHE A 44 4.87 36.20 47.42
CA PHE A 44 6.23 35.68 47.24
C PHE A 44 6.83 35.33 48.62
N LEU A 45 7.26 34.08 48.82
CA LEU A 45 8.30 33.74 49.79
C LEU A 45 9.26 32.74 49.17
N ARG A 46 10.50 33.21 48.97
CA ARG A 46 11.66 32.42 48.54
C ARG A 46 12.04 31.43 49.63
N GLY A 47 12.04 30.13 49.31
CA GLY A 47 12.77 29.10 50.02
C GLY A 47 13.89 28.56 49.13
N ILE A 48 15.14 28.78 49.53
CA ILE A 48 16.33 28.19 48.90
C ILE A 48 16.46 26.75 49.44
N ALA A 49 16.30 25.76 48.56
CA ALA A 49 16.74 24.39 48.81
C ALA A 49 17.24 23.73 47.50
N SER A 50 18.53 23.38 47.52
CA SER A 50 19.23 22.34 46.72
C SER A 50 18.81 22.11 45.25
N LYS A 51 19.40 22.90 44.33
CA LYS A 51 19.36 22.65 42.88
C LYS A 51 20.21 21.44 42.40
N THR A 52 20.91 20.74 43.29
CA THR A 52 21.87 19.68 42.93
C THR A 52 21.32 18.25 43.01
N SER A 53 20.17 18.02 43.64
CA SER A 53 19.56 16.68 43.75
C SER A 53 18.39 16.43 42.77
N TYR A 54 17.68 17.48 42.36
CA TYR A 54 16.56 17.38 41.39
C TYR A 54 17.02 17.16 39.93
N SER A 55 18.23 17.62 39.56
CA SER A 55 18.77 17.42 38.21
C SER A 55 19.21 15.98 37.95
N ALA A 56 19.79 15.31 38.96
CA ALA A 56 20.25 13.92 38.82
C ALA A 56 19.08 12.93 38.68
N VAL A 57 18.00 13.10 39.45
CA VAL A 57 16.80 12.24 39.38
C VAL A 57 16.06 12.41 38.05
N SER A 58 15.96 13.63 37.53
CA SER A 58 15.34 13.89 36.22
C SER A 58 16.19 13.36 35.05
N GLN A 59 17.52 13.43 35.14
CA GLN A 59 18.43 12.81 34.16
C GLN A 59 18.34 11.28 34.19
N GLN A 60 18.27 10.66 35.37
CA GLN A 60 18.07 9.21 35.50
C GLN A 60 16.73 8.75 34.92
N GLN A 61 15.63 9.47 35.18
CA GLN A 61 14.32 9.14 34.61
C GLN A 61 14.30 9.27 33.07
N GLN A 62 14.93 10.31 32.52
CA GLN A 62 15.05 10.46 31.06
C GLN A 62 15.89 9.34 30.44
N GLN A 63 16.98 8.94 31.09
CA GLN A 63 17.84 7.86 30.60
C GLN A 63 17.13 6.49 30.67
N GLN A 64 16.34 6.25 31.71
CA GLN A 64 15.55 5.04 31.87
C GLN A 64 14.39 4.96 30.87
N GLN A 65 13.73 6.09 30.56
CA GLN A 65 12.74 6.16 29.48
C GLN A 65 13.36 5.93 28.10
N LYS A 66 14.56 6.45 27.85
CA LYS A 66 15.30 6.23 26.61
C LYS A 66 15.66 4.76 26.44
N LEU A 67 16.17 4.11 27.49
CA LEU A 67 16.51 2.69 27.49
C LEU A 67 15.27 1.81 27.24
N ARG A 68 14.14 2.13 27.90
CA ARG A 68 12.88 1.40 27.74
C ARG A 68 12.31 1.54 26.33
N LYS A 69 12.43 2.72 25.72
CA LYS A 69 12.07 2.99 24.33
C LYS A 69 12.96 2.23 23.36
N GLU A 70 14.27 2.16 23.63
CA GLU A 70 15.23 1.37 22.83
C GLU A 70 14.96 -0.13 22.92
N LEU A 71 14.61 -0.65 24.10
CA LEU A 71 14.22 -2.05 24.31
C LEU A 71 12.92 -2.39 23.55
N LEU A 72 11.90 -1.53 23.64
CA LEU A 72 10.66 -1.68 22.88
C LEU A 72 10.91 -1.62 21.37
N LEU A 73 11.78 -0.73 20.91
CA LEU A 73 12.19 -0.65 19.51
C LEU A 73 12.94 -1.90 19.06
N LYS A 74 13.73 -2.52 19.94
CA LYS A 74 14.44 -3.77 19.67
C LYS A 74 13.48 -4.95 19.61
N GLU A 75 12.57 -5.07 20.57
CA GLU A 75 11.51 -6.10 20.56
C GLU A 75 10.59 -5.96 19.34
N LEU A 76 10.17 -4.73 18.99
CA LEU A 76 9.38 -4.45 17.78
C LEU A 76 10.15 -4.83 16.51
N LYS A 77 11.46 -4.51 16.43
CA LYS A 77 12.32 -4.94 15.32
C LYS A 77 12.45 -6.46 15.27
N GLU A 78 12.61 -7.14 16.40
CA GLU A 78 12.73 -8.59 16.46
C GLU A 78 11.41 -9.28 16.04
N THR A 79 10.25 -8.80 16.50
CA THR A 79 8.94 -9.29 16.04
C THR A 79 8.69 -8.99 14.56
N GLU A 80 9.07 -7.81 14.08
CA GLU A 80 9.03 -7.49 12.64
C GLU A 80 9.94 -8.42 11.82
N THR A 81 11.13 -8.78 12.32
CA THR A 81 12.02 -9.71 11.62
C THR A 81 11.44 -11.12 11.57
N LEU A 82 10.78 -11.60 12.63
CA LEU A 82 10.15 -12.91 12.66
C LEU A 82 8.94 -12.99 11.71
N ALA A 83 8.07 -11.98 11.72
CA ALA A 83 6.91 -11.89 10.82
C ALA A 83 7.31 -11.72 9.34
N GLN A 84 8.57 -11.34 9.08
CA GLN A 84 9.15 -11.19 7.74
C GLN A 84 10.15 -12.31 7.37
N LYS A 85 10.39 -13.29 8.26
CA LYS A 85 11.16 -14.48 7.90
C LYS A 85 10.33 -15.27 6.89
N ILE A 86 10.57 -15.04 5.61
CA ILE A 86 10.22 -15.99 4.55
C ILE A 86 11.12 -17.20 4.81
N GLY A 87 10.54 -18.40 4.86
CA GLY A 87 11.34 -19.62 4.88
C GLY A 87 12.13 -19.60 3.61
N LYS A 88 13.46 -19.52 3.72
CA LYS A 88 14.32 -19.44 2.55
C LYS A 88 14.13 -20.74 1.77
N ALA A 89 13.28 -20.69 0.75
CA ALA A 89 13.24 -21.76 -0.21
C ALA A 89 14.62 -21.81 -0.89
N ILE A 90 15.10 -23.01 -1.13
CA ILE A 90 16.39 -23.20 -1.79
C ILE A 90 16.11 -23.41 -3.26
N ARG A 91 16.57 -22.46 -4.09
CA ARG A 91 16.52 -22.60 -5.54
C ARG A 91 17.74 -23.39 -6.01
N ARG A 92 17.51 -24.59 -6.55
CA ARG A 92 18.51 -25.36 -7.29
C ARG A 92 18.61 -24.82 -8.73
N PRO A 93 19.67 -25.14 -9.49
CA PRO A 93 19.71 -24.86 -10.92
C PRO A 93 18.43 -25.37 -11.58
N GLY A 94 17.61 -24.44 -12.06
CA GLY A 94 16.29 -24.70 -12.64
C GLY A 94 16.06 -23.80 -13.84
N VAL A 95 14.87 -23.88 -14.43
CA VAL A 95 14.54 -23.06 -15.61
C VAL A 95 14.57 -21.57 -15.21
N PRO A 96 15.36 -20.72 -15.88
CA PRO A 96 15.30 -19.28 -15.64
C PRO A 96 13.95 -18.73 -16.10
N SER A 97 13.39 -17.80 -15.34
CA SER A 97 12.15 -17.13 -15.72
C SER A 97 12.46 -15.89 -16.57
N LYS A 98 11.73 -15.73 -17.68
CA LYS A 98 11.75 -14.54 -18.53
C LYS A 98 10.31 -14.15 -18.82
N SER A 99 10.03 -12.85 -18.81
CA SER A 99 8.70 -12.37 -19.10
C SER A 99 8.27 -12.75 -20.53
N ARG A 100 7.01 -13.09 -20.69
CA ARG A 100 6.43 -13.49 -21.98
C ARG A 100 6.20 -12.29 -22.90
N VAL A 101 6.04 -11.11 -22.32
CA VAL A 101 5.75 -9.84 -23.01
C VAL A 101 6.71 -8.78 -22.51
N TYR A 102 6.99 -7.77 -23.34
CA TYR A 102 7.80 -6.60 -22.98
C TYR A 102 9.21 -6.90 -22.42
N ALA A 103 9.70 -8.13 -22.57
CA ALA A 103 10.87 -8.61 -21.84
C ALA A 103 12.16 -7.83 -22.12
N ASP A 104 12.31 -7.33 -23.34
CA ASP A 104 13.53 -6.66 -23.80
C ASP A 104 13.35 -5.13 -23.93
N VAL A 105 12.22 -4.56 -23.44
CA VAL A 105 11.95 -3.11 -23.54
C VAL A 105 13.10 -2.29 -22.96
N ASN A 106 13.52 -2.57 -21.73
CA ASN A 106 14.64 -1.83 -21.11
C ASN A 106 16.01 -2.19 -21.67
N VAL A 107 16.15 -3.30 -22.40
CA VAL A 107 17.39 -3.65 -23.11
C VAL A 107 17.58 -2.75 -24.32
N ILE A 108 16.47 -2.42 -25.00
CA ILE A 108 16.46 -1.60 -26.22
C ILE A 108 16.47 -0.10 -25.89
N ARG A 109 15.90 0.29 -24.75
CA ARG A 109 15.88 1.70 -24.32
C ARG A 109 17.30 2.22 -23.99
N PRO A 110 17.55 3.53 -24.19
CA PRO A 110 18.82 4.14 -23.80
C PRO A 110 19.04 3.99 -22.29
N LYS A 111 20.30 3.92 -21.85
CA LYS A 111 20.66 3.62 -20.46
C LYS A 111 20.02 4.62 -19.48
N GLU A 112 19.93 5.89 -19.87
CA GLU A 112 19.35 6.98 -19.09
C GLU A 112 17.84 6.80 -18.81
N TYR A 113 17.17 5.89 -19.53
CA TYR A 113 15.77 5.56 -19.31
C TYR A 113 15.56 4.80 -18.00
N TRP A 114 16.42 3.81 -17.70
CA TRP A 114 16.25 2.90 -16.57
C TRP A 114 17.35 3.04 -15.51
N ASP A 115 18.48 3.68 -15.83
CA ASP A 115 19.56 3.95 -14.87
C ASP A 115 19.22 5.14 -13.96
N TYR A 116 18.26 4.93 -13.06
CA TYR A 116 17.81 5.94 -12.11
C TYR A 116 18.89 6.35 -11.09
N GLU A 117 20.00 5.63 -10.96
CA GLU A 117 21.07 6.03 -10.04
C GLU A 117 21.81 7.28 -10.52
N SER A 118 21.91 7.44 -11.84
CA SER A 118 22.51 8.61 -12.49
C SER A 118 21.57 9.83 -12.55
N LEU A 119 20.28 9.69 -12.22
CA LEU A 119 19.31 10.79 -12.27
C LEU A 119 19.75 12.00 -11.44
N THR A 120 19.79 13.18 -12.06
CA THR A 120 19.92 14.48 -11.41
C THR A 120 18.52 15.06 -11.20
N ILE A 121 18.17 15.32 -9.93
CA ILE A 121 16.85 15.86 -9.57
C ILE A 121 16.91 17.39 -9.67
N GLN A 122 16.01 17.95 -10.47
CA GLN A 122 15.68 19.38 -10.43
C GLN A 122 14.66 19.58 -9.32
N TRP A 123 14.97 20.46 -8.37
CA TRP A 123 14.12 20.73 -7.21
C TRP A 123 13.29 21.98 -7.47
N GLY A 124 11.98 21.89 -7.27
CA GLY A 124 11.08 23.03 -7.22
C GLY A 124 11.13 23.74 -5.86
N GLU A 125 10.33 24.81 -5.74
CA GLU A 125 10.22 25.63 -4.53
C GLU A 125 9.15 25.05 -3.59
N GLN A 126 9.56 24.68 -2.37
CA GLN A 126 8.61 24.07 -1.41
C GLN A 126 7.55 25.07 -0.94
N ASP A 127 7.90 26.36 -0.85
CA ASP A 127 7.03 27.41 -0.32
C ASP A 127 5.86 27.74 -1.26
N ASP A 128 5.88 27.22 -2.50
CA ASP A 128 4.75 27.25 -3.43
C ASP A 128 3.59 26.33 -3.00
N TYR A 129 3.78 25.50 -1.96
CA TYR A 129 2.78 24.52 -1.52
C TYR A 129 2.47 24.62 -0.03
N GLU A 130 1.18 24.72 0.30
CA GLU A 130 0.70 24.73 1.68
C GLU A 130 0.01 23.42 2.05
N VAL A 131 0.33 22.88 3.24
CA VAL A 131 -0.32 21.68 3.79
C VAL A 131 -1.67 22.05 4.40
N VAL A 132 -2.74 21.44 3.91
CA VAL A 132 -4.09 21.62 4.46
C VAL A 132 -4.38 20.61 5.57
N ARG A 133 -4.24 19.31 5.25
CA ARG A 133 -4.54 18.24 6.22
C ARG A 133 -3.82 16.95 5.87
N LYS A 134 -3.58 16.13 6.88
CA LYS A 134 -3.05 14.78 6.69
C LYS A 134 -4.14 13.86 6.12
N VAL A 135 -3.81 13.12 5.07
CA VAL A 135 -4.73 12.17 4.41
C VAL A 135 -4.24 10.72 4.48
N GLY A 136 -2.95 10.50 4.72
CA GLY A 136 -2.41 9.15 4.77
C GLY A 136 -1.06 9.04 5.47
N ARG A 137 -0.70 7.80 5.80
CA ARG A 137 0.61 7.45 6.36
C ARG A 137 1.05 6.11 5.78
N GLY A 138 2.20 6.12 5.11
CA GLY A 138 2.86 4.92 4.60
C GLY A 138 4.05 4.51 5.47
N LYS A 139 4.63 3.35 5.15
CA LYS A 139 5.90 2.91 5.76
C LYS A 139 7.03 3.91 5.48
N TYR A 140 7.06 4.46 4.27
CA TYR A 140 8.15 5.32 3.76
C TYR A 140 7.75 6.78 3.54
N SER A 141 6.50 7.16 3.83
CA SER A 141 6.02 8.51 3.60
C SER A 141 4.92 8.93 4.58
N GLU A 142 4.66 10.23 4.60
CA GLU A 142 3.43 10.83 5.13
C GLU A 142 2.78 11.60 3.99
N VAL A 143 1.44 11.56 3.90
CA VAL A 143 0.70 12.08 2.75
C VAL A 143 -0.32 13.10 3.25
N PHE A 144 -0.34 14.25 2.58
CA PHE A 144 -1.17 15.39 2.93
C PHE A 144 -1.94 15.87 1.70
N GLU A 145 -3.16 16.34 1.90
CA GLU A 145 -3.81 17.25 0.98
C GLU A 145 -3.18 18.63 1.18
N GLY A 146 -2.87 19.29 0.08
CA GLY A 146 -2.32 20.64 0.05
C GLY A 146 -2.94 21.47 -1.07
N VAL A 147 -2.48 22.71 -1.15
CA VAL A 147 -2.83 23.64 -2.23
C VAL A 147 -1.54 24.23 -2.80
N HIS A 148 -1.53 24.45 -4.11
CA HIS A 148 -0.49 25.21 -4.78
C HIS A 148 -0.84 26.70 -4.67
N CYS A 149 0.02 27.48 -4.02
CA CYS A 149 -0.30 28.83 -3.56
C CYS A 149 -0.49 29.83 -4.71
N THR A 150 0.06 29.57 -5.89
CA THR A 150 0.04 30.52 -7.02
C THR A 150 -1.26 30.48 -7.82
N ASP A 151 -1.88 29.32 -7.98
CA ASP A 151 -3.13 29.11 -8.72
C ASP A 151 -4.29 28.58 -7.85
N ASN A 152 -4.02 28.30 -6.57
CA ASN A 152 -4.96 27.75 -5.60
C ASN A 152 -5.51 26.36 -5.97
N GLU A 153 -4.79 25.62 -6.82
CA GLU A 153 -5.17 24.25 -7.22
C GLU A 153 -4.83 23.24 -6.12
N LYS A 154 -5.72 22.24 -5.95
CA LYS A 154 -5.50 21.18 -4.96
C LYS A 154 -4.40 20.22 -5.42
N CYS A 155 -3.57 19.80 -4.48
CA CYS A 155 -2.53 18.81 -4.72
C CYS A 155 -2.41 17.79 -3.58
N ILE A 156 -1.62 16.74 -3.83
CA ILE A 156 -1.19 15.79 -2.81
C ILE A 156 0.31 15.96 -2.56
N ILE A 157 0.67 16.20 -1.31
CA ILE A 157 2.05 16.35 -0.85
C ILE A 157 2.47 15.06 -0.16
N LYS A 158 3.33 14.27 -0.80
CA LYS A 158 3.93 13.06 -0.24
C LYS A 158 5.31 13.37 0.31
N ILE A 159 5.40 13.59 1.62
CA ILE A 159 6.67 13.81 2.32
C ILE A 159 7.36 12.46 2.52
N LEU A 160 8.58 12.32 1.99
CA LEU A 160 9.33 11.07 2.07
C LEU A 160 10.08 10.98 3.41
N LYS A 161 9.88 9.90 4.15
CA LYS A 161 10.66 9.59 5.35
C LYS A 161 12.12 9.30 4.97
N PRO A 162 13.07 9.37 5.93
CA PRO A 162 14.47 9.02 5.67
C PRO A 162 14.61 7.61 5.06
N VAL A 163 14.95 7.56 3.77
CA VAL A 163 15.20 6.34 2.99
C VAL A 163 16.44 6.52 2.12
N LYS A 164 17.00 5.41 1.61
CA LYS A 164 18.17 5.46 0.70
C LYS A 164 17.86 6.32 -0.52
N LYS A 165 18.75 7.26 -0.87
CA LYS A 165 18.63 8.14 -2.06
C LYS A 165 18.29 7.36 -3.34
N LYS A 166 18.88 6.17 -3.52
CA LYS A 166 18.59 5.25 -4.63
C LYS A 166 17.09 4.94 -4.79
N LYS A 167 16.34 4.77 -3.69
CA LYS A 167 14.89 4.53 -3.74
C LYS A 167 14.11 5.76 -4.20
N ILE A 168 14.52 6.95 -3.74
CA ILE A 168 13.89 8.22 -4.10
C ILE A 168 14.06 8.49 -5.59
N LYS A 169 15.31 8.36 -6.09
CA LYS A 169 15.60 8.52 -7.52
C LYS A 169 14.82 7.52 -8.38
N ARG A 170 14.69 6.27 -7.92
CA ARG A 170 13.91 5.25 -8.63
C ARG A 170 12.44 5.63 -8.77
N GLU A 171 11.79 6.02 -7.66
CA GLU A 171 10.38 6.42 -7.66
C GLU A 171 10.16 7.63 -8.58
N ILE A 172 11.01 8.66 -8.48
CA ILE A 172 10.96 9.83 -9.36
C ILE A 172 11.13 9.42 -10.83
N LYS A 173 12.16 8.64 -11.15
CA LYS A 173 12.45 8.25 -12.54
C LYS A 173 11.30 7.47 -13.16
N ILE A 174 10.70 6.54 -12.39
CA ILE A 174 9.53 5.77 -12.83
C ILE A 174 8.34 6.70 -13.07
N LEU A 175 8.04 7.60 -12.13
CA LEU A 175 6.94 8.57 -12.28
C LEU A 175 7.13 9.49 -13.49
N GLN A 176 8.36 9.96 -13.73
CA GLN A 176 8.68 10.77 -14.91
C GLN A 176 8.46 9.98 -16.21
N ASN A 177 8.93 8.72 -16.27
CA ASN A 177 8.77 7.89 -17.46
C ASN A 177 7.30 7.50 -17.72
N LEU A 178 6.49 7.37 -16.67
CA LEU A 178 5.08 6.98 -16.78
C LEU A 178 4.11 8.17 -16.89
N CYS A 179 4.59 9.40 -16.74
CA CYS A 179 3.77 10.60 -16.79
C CYS A 179 3.01 10.70 -18.13
N GLY A 180 1.72 11.04 -18.08
CA GLY A 180 0.82 11.06 -19.24
C GLY A 180 0.23 9.70 -19.61
N GLY A 181 0.64 8.61 -18.94
CA GLY A 181 0.06 7.29 -19.11
C GLY A 181 -1.40 7.19 -18.65
N PRO A 182 -2.20 6.29 -19.25
CA PRO A 182 -3.58 6.07 -18.83
C PRO A 182 -3.64 5.63 -17.37
N ASN A 183 -4.44 6.36 -16.58
CA ASN A 183 -4.71 6.04 -15.18
C ASN A 183 -3.46 5.95 -14.28
N ILE A 184 -2.35 6.56 -14.68
CA ILE A 184 -1.17 6.74 -13.83
C ILE A 184 -1.28 8.10 -13.11
N VAL A 185 -1.01 8.13 -11.81
CA VAL A 185 -0.97 9.41 -11.08
C VAL A 185 0.10 10.35 -11.64
N LYS A 186 -0.27 11.60 -11.88
CA LYS A 186 0.64 12.63 -12.37
C LYS A 186 1.51 13.18 -11.24
N LEU A 187 2.82 13.04 -11.38
CA LEU A 187 3.81 13.80 -10.60
C LEU A 187 3.86 15.23 -11.18
N LEU A 188 3.50 16.21 -10.36
CA LEU A 188 3.47 17.63 -10.74
C LEU A 188 4.82 18.29 -10.49
N ASP A 189 5.43 18.01 -9.33
CA ASP A 189 6.67 18.67 -8.91
C ASP A 189 7.44 17.82 -7.88
N ILE A 190 8.71 18.16 -7.66
CA ILE A 190 9.63 17.53 -6.72
C ILE A 190 10.28 18.64 -5.91
N VAL A 191 9.83 18.81 -4.67
CA VAL A 191 10.32 19.87 -3.79
C VAL A 191 11.16 19.31 -2.65
N ARG A 192 11.90 20.18 -1.98
CA ARG A 192 12.71 19.79 -0.82
C ARG A 192 12.76 20.91 0.20
N ASP A 193 12.56 20.53 1.44
CA ASP A 193 12.64 21.45 2.56
C ASP A 193 14.07 22.00 2.70
N GLN A 194 14.22 23.32 2.74
CA GLN A 194 15.53 23.93 2.66
C GLN A 194 16.36 23.70 3.92
N GLN A 195 15.73 23.52 5.08
CA GLN A 195 16.42 23.30 6.35
C GLN A 195 16.76 21.82 6.58
N SER A 196 15.76 20.95 6.56
CA SER A 196 15.89 19.51 6.83
C SER A 196 16.38 18.69 5.63
N LYS A 197 16.34 19.27 4.42
CA LYS A 197 16.60 18.59 3.15
C LYS A 197 15.67 17.39 2.88
N THR A 198 14.51 17.37 3.54
CA THR A 198 13.50 16.32 3.35
C THR A 198 12.80 16.50 2.00
N PRO A 199 12.83 15.48 1.11
CA PRO A 199 12.19 15.58 -0.19
C PRO A 199 10.70 15.27 -0.11
N SER A 200 9.92 15.97 -0.92
CA SER A 200 8.48 15.77 -1.08
C SER A 200 8.14 15.65 -2.56
N LEU A 201 7.21 14.74 -2.87
CA LEU A 201 6.68 14.56 -4.22
C LEU A 201 5.27 15.17 -4.26
N ILE A 202 5.02 16.04 -5.24
CA ILE A 202 3.75 16.72 -5.43
C ILE A 202 2.97 16.02 -6.54
N PHE A 203 1.71 15.65 -6.27
CA PHE A 203 0.87 14.92 -7.22
C PHE A 203 -0.45 15.64 -7.49
N GLU A 204 -1.10 15.28 -8.60
CA GLU A 204 -2.50 15.64 -8.85
C GLU A 204 -3.38 15.17 -7.67
N TYR A 205 -4.36 16.00 -7.32
CA TYR A 205 -5.39 15.60 -6.36
C TYR A 205 -6.40 14.65 -7.01
N VAL A 206 -6.79 13.61 -6.29
CA VAL A 206 -7.86 12.68 -6.70
C VAL A 206 -8.91 12.64 -5.59
N ASN A 207 -10.17 12.88 -5.94
CA ASN A 207 -11.30 12.84 -5.00
C ASN A 207 -11.67 11.38 -4.67
N ASN A 208 -10.83 10.73 -3.88
CA ASN A 208 -10.93 9.31 -3.59
C ASN A 208 -12.05 8.98 -2.59
N THR A 209 -12.86 7.97 -2.91
CA THR A 209 -13.69 7.27 -1.92
C THR A 209 -12.94 6.05 -1.37
N ASP A 210 -12.86 5.89 -0.05
CA ASP A 210 -12.19 4.74 0.57
C ASP A 210 -12.78 3.42 0.07
N PHE A 211 -11.92 2.48 -0.34
CA PHE A 211 -12.35 1.24 -0.96
C PHE A 211 -13.24 0.38 -0.06
N LYS A 212 -13.12 0.47 1.28
CA LYS A 212 -13.98 -0.27 2.21
C LYS A 212 -15.41 0.23 2.20
N VAL A 213 -15.60 1.50 1.82
CA VAL A 213 -16.92 2.11 1.63
C VAL A 213 -17.40 1.88 0.20
N LEU A 214 -16.51 2.05 -0.79
CA LEU A 214 -16.86 1.99 -2.20
C LEU A 214 -17.11 0.56 -2.70
N TYR A 215 -16.21 -0.40 -2.45
CA TYR A 215 -16.30 -1.73 -3.07
C TYR A 215 -17.61 -2.47 -2.77
N PRO A 216 -18.18 -2.41 -1.55
CA PRO A 216 -19.48 -3.04 -1.27
C PRO A 216 -20.65 -2.44 -2.07
N THR A 217 -20.54 -1.21 -2.57
CA THR A 217 -21.62 -0.51 -3.30
C THR A 217 -21.52 -0.69 -4.81
N LEU A 218 -20.39 -1.19 -5.33
CA LEU A 218 -20.17 -1.36 -6.76
C LEU A 218 -21.13 -2.41 -7.36
N SER A 219 -21.72 -2.05 -8.52
CA SER A 219 -22.42 -3.01 -9.35
C SER A 219 -21.44 -3.96 -10.06
N ASP A 220 -21.92 -5.09 -10.59
CA ASP A 220 -21.11 -5.98 -11.44
C ASP A 220 -20.42 -5.21 -12.58
N TYR A 221 -21.16 -4.30 -13.23
CA TYR A 221 -20.60 -3.47 -14.29
C TYR A 221 -19.49 -2.53 -13.78
N ASP A 222 -19.67 -1.92 -12.60
CA ASP A 222 -18.63 -1.06 -12.03
C ASP A 222 -17.37 -1.83 -11.66
N VAL A 223 -17.51 -3.05 -11.13
CA VAL A 223 -16.35 -3.91 -10.87
C VAL A 223 -15.59 -4.17 -12.17
N ARG A 224 -16.27 -4.59 -13.24
CA ARG A 224 -15.64 -4.81 -14.55
C ARG A 224 -14.99 -3.55 -15.09
N TYR A 225 -15.66 -2.41 -14.97
CA TYR A 225 -15.17 -1.12 -15.41
C TYR A 225 -13.87 -0.73 -14.70
N TYR A 226 -13.84 -0.74 -13.36
CA TYR A 226 -12.64 -0.33 -12.62
C TYR A 226 -11.49 -1.32 -12.74
N ILE A 227 -11.78 -2.62 -12.86
CA ILE A 227 -10.75 -3.63 -13.19
C ILE A 227 -10.15 -3.36 -14.57
N TYR A 228 -10.98 -3.02 -15.56
CA TYR A 228 -10.49 -2.66 -16.89
C TYR A 228 -9.66 -1.37 -16.89
N GLU A 229 -10.08 -0.34 -16.16
CA GLU A 229 -9.30 0.90 -16.01
C GLU A 229 -7.96 0.66 -15.32
N LEU A 230 -7.90 -0.24 -14.33
CA LEU A 230 -6.66 -0.65 -13.68
C LEU A 230 -5.76 -1.48 -14.63
N LEU A 231 -6.34 -2.36 -15.45
CA LEU A 231 -5.62 -3.12 -16.47
C LEU A 231 -4.94 -2.20 -17.49
N LYS A 232 -5.57 -1.09 -17.89
CA LYS A 232 -4.93 -0.08 -18.76
C LYS A 232 -3.67 0.51 -18.13
N ALA A 233 -3.70 0.83 -16.83
CA ALA A 233 -2.53 1.34 -16.11
C ALA A 233 -1.40 0.30 -16.05
N LEU A 234 -1.75 -0.97 -15.78
CA LEU A 234 -0.80 -2.06 -15.69
C LEU A 234 -0.17 -2.39 -17.04
N ASP A 235 -0.97 -2.58 -18.10
CA ASP A 235 -0.45 -2.82 -19.44
C ASP A 235 0.46 -1.67 -19.90
N TYR A 236 0.05 -0.42 -19.63
CA TYR A 236 0.90 0.73 -19.94
C TYR A 236 2.25 0.66 -19.19
N CYS A 237 2.26 0.52 -17.87
CA CYS A 237 3.54 0.51 -17.14
C CYS A 237 4.41 -0.71 -17.49
N HIS A 238 3.79 -1.88 -17.74
CA HIS A 238 4.47 -3.08 -18.21
C HIS A 238 5.09 -2.86 -19.59
N SER A 239 4.36 -2.22 -20.53
CA SER A 239 4.87 -1.84 -21.86
C SER A 239 6.02 -0.83 -21.80
N GLN A 240 6.09 -0.04 -20.72
CA GLN A 240 7.19 0.87 -20.41
C GLN A 240 8.34 0.21 -19.63
N GLY A 241 8.30 -1.12 -19.47
CA GLY A 241 9.35 -1.90 -18.83
C GLY A 241 9.34 -1.81 -17.30
N ILE A 242 8.22 -1.45 -16.68
CA ILE A 242 8.14 -1.19 -15.23
C ILE A 242 7.11 -2.12 -14.58
N MET A 243 7.49 -2.74 -13.46
CA MET A 243 6.58 -3.49 -12.58
C MET A 243 6.17 -2.61 -11.41
N HIS A 244 4.89 -2.59 -11.01
CA HIS A 244 4.40 -1.79 -9.88
C HIS A 244 4.80 -2.41 -8.53
N ARG A 245 4.63 -3.73 -8.37
CA ARG A 245 5.01 -4.57 -7.21
C ARG A 245 4.34 -4.26 -5.87
N ASP A 246 3.29 -3.43 -5.86
CA ASP A 246 2.43 -3.19 -4.68
C ASP A 246 1.00 -2.83 -5.09
N VAL A 247 0.46 -3.52 -6.10
CA VAL A 247 -0.94 -3.36 -6.51
C VAL A 247 -1.86 -3.88 -5.40
N LYS A 248 -2.74 -3.02 -4.89
CA LYS A 248 -3.69 -3.31 -3.81
C LYS A 248 -4.76 -2.22 -3.75
N PRO A 249 -5.91 -2.42 -3.08
CA PRO A 249 -7.00 -1.44 -3.04
C PRO A 249 -6.56 -0.06 -2.52
N HIS A 250 -5.65 -0.02 -1.55
CA HIS A 250 -5.13 1.22 -0.97
C HIS A 250 -4.32 2.07 -1.96
N ASN A 251 -3.81 1.48 -3.05
CA ASN A 251 -3.02 2.15 -4.06
C ASN A 251 -3.83 2.42 -5.35
N VAL A 252 -5.15 2.24 -5.31
CA VAL A 252 -6.06 2.50 -6.42
C VAL A 252 -7.05 3.56 -5.98
N MET A 253 -6.80 4.80 -6.42
CA MET A 253 -7.66 5.94 -6.10
C MET A 253 -8.83 5.99 -7.09
N ILE A 254 -10.05 6.08 -6.58
CA ILE A 254 -11.27 6.12 -7.40
C ILE A 254 -12.11 7.33 -7.03
N ASP A 255 -12.29 8.22 -8.01
CA ASP A 255 -13.37 9.21 -8.04
C ASP A 255 -14.56 8.55 -8.74
N HIS A 256 -15.51 8.05 -7.94
CA HIS A 256 -16.63 7.28 -8.46
C HIS A 256 -17.65 8.15 -9.20
N GLU A 257 -17.80 9.42 -8.81
CA GLU A 257 -18.70 10.38 -9.45
C GLU A 257 -18.25 10.67 -10.88
N GLN A 258 -16.95 10.88 -11.08
CA GLN A 258 -16.37 11.11 -12.40
C GLN A 258 -15.96 9.83 -13.14
N ARG A 259 -16.10 8.66 -12.50
CA ARG A 259 -15.62 7.36 -12.96
C ARG A 259 -14.13 7.36 -13.32
N LYS A 260 -13.30 8.07 -12.56
CA LYS A 260 -11.85 8.16 -12.80
C LYS A 260 -11.08 7.27 -11.84
N LEU A 261 -10.06 6.58 -12.37
CA LEU A 261 -9.13 5.76 -11.60
C LEU A 261 -7.70 6.28 -11.75
N ARG A 262 -6.93 6.23 -10.66
CA ARG A 262 -5.48 6.43 -10.66
C ARG A 262 -4.77 5.34 -9.86
N LEU A 263 -3.77 4.71 -10.47
CA LEU A 263 -2.79 3.88 -9.78
C LEU A 263 -1.71 4.77 -9.17
N ILE A 264 -1.53 4.66 -7.85
CA ILE A 264 -0.64 5.50 -7.05
C ILE A 264 0.46 4.68 -6.35
N ASP A 265 1.39 5.37 -5.68
CA ASP A 265 2.45 4.81 -4.84
C ASP A 265 3.45 3.88 -5.56
N TRP A 266 4.25 4.49 -6.42
CA TRP A 266 5.29 3.82 -7.21
C TRP A 266 6.60 3.59 -6.43
N GLY A 267 6.62 3.73 -5.11
CA GLY A 267 7.84 3.64 -4.29
C GLY A 267 8.47 2.24 -4.24
N LEU A 268 7.67 1.19 -4.49
CA LEU A 268 8.13 -0.20 -4.62
C LEU A 268 8.31 -0.67 -6.06
N ALA A 269 7.93 0.15 -7.05
CA ALA A 269 8.07 -0.18 -8.46
C ALA A 269 9.54 -0.36 -8.87
N GLU A 270 9.77 -1.05 -9.99
CA GLU A 270 11.11 -1.34 -10.50
C GLU A 270 11.12 -1.58 -12.01
N PHE A 271 12.25 -1.26 -12.64
CA PHE A 271 12.51 -1.60 -14.03
C PHE A 271 12.80 -3.11 -14.19
N TYR A 272 12.07 -3.75 -15.11
CA TYR A 272 12.28 -5.14 -15.49
C TYR A 272 13.52 -5.29 -16.40
N HIS A 273 14.35 -6.28 -16.13
CA HIS A 273 15.47 -6.68 -16.96
C HIS A 273 15.51 -8.22 -16.97
N PRO A 274 15.63 -8.86 -18.13
CA PRO A 274 15.60 -10.31 -18.22
C PRO A 274 16.79 -10.91 -17.46
N GLY A 275 16.53 -11.95 -16.66
CA GLY A 275 17.54 -12.64 -15.84
C GLY A 275 17.98 -11.89 -14.59
N LYS A 276 17.44 -10.69 -14.31
CA LYS A 276 17.74 -9.97 -13.07
C LYS A 276 16.97 -10.59 -11.90
N GLU A 277 17.67 -10.82 -10.79
CA GLU A 277 17.05 -11.19 -9.53
C GLU A 277 16.56 -9.94 -8.77
N TYR A 278 15.32 -10.02 -8.30
CA TYR A 278 14.62 -8.97 -7.57
C TYR A 278 14.33 -9.37 -6.13
N ASN A 279 14.33 -8.37 -5.25
CA ASN A 279 13.98 -8.58 -3.86
C ASN A 279 12.51 -9.02 -3.71
N VAL A 280 12.26 -10.14 -3.03
CA VAL A 280 10.90 -10.68 -2.80
C VAL A 280 10.13 -10.01 -1.65
N ARG A 281 10.79 -9.16 -0.85
CA ARG A 281 10.20 -8.41 0.27
C ARG A 281 9.49 -7.15 -0.20
N VAL A 282 8.69 -7.29 -1.24
CA VAL A 282 7.80 -6.28 -1.84
C VAL A 282 6.33 -6.70 -1.71
N ALA A 283 5.39 -5.86 -2.10
CA ALA A 283 3.96 -6.04 -1.92
C ALA A 283 3.48 -6.20 -0.46
N SER A 284 2.20 -5.93 -0.26
CA SER A 284 1.49 -6.19 1.00
C SER A 284 1.06 -7.66 1.07
N ARG A 285 1.13 -8.29 2.26
CA ARG A 285 1.01 -9.75 2.45
C ARG A 285 -0.10 -10.42 1.63
N TYR A 286 -1.32 -9.90 1.70
CA TYR A 286 -2.50 -10.52 1.07
C TYR A 286 -2.49 -10.50 -0.46
N PHE A 287 -1.59 -9.72 -1.06
CA PHE A 287 -1.44 -9.54 -2.50
C PHE A 287 -0.12 -10.10 -3.01
N LYS A 288 0.70 -10.73 -2.15
CA LYS A 288 1.94 -11.38 -2.59
C LYS A 288 1.64 -12.57 -3.49
N GLY A 289 2.26 -12.58 -4.66
CA GLY A 289 2.31 -13.75 -5.55
C GLY A 289 3.07 -14.91 -4.92
N PRO A 290 2.76 -16.18 -5.30
CA PRO A 290 3.48 -17.35 -4.83
C PRO A 290 5.00 -17.22 -5.01
N GLU A 291 5.47 -16.62 -6.11
CA GLU A 291 6.89 -16.34 -6.38
C GLU A 291 7.58 -15.58 -5.24
N LEU A 292 6.89 -14.64 -4.58
CA LEU A 292 7.45 -13.91 -3.44
C LEU A 292 7.46 -14.75 -2.17
N LEU A 293 6.52 -15.69 -2.03
CA LEU A 293 6.34 -16.53 -0.85
C LEU A 293 7.27 -17.75 -0.89
N VAL A 294 7.72 -18.16 -2.08
CA VAL A 294 8.66 -19.27 -2.29
C VAL A 294 10.04 -18.79 -2.78
N ASP A 295 10.36 -17.51 -2.61
CA ASP A 295 11.66 -16.91 -2.90
C ASP A 295 12.18 -17.08 -4.35
N LEU A 296 11.29 -17.11 -5.34
CA LEU A 296 11.67 -17.06 -6.75
C LEU A 296 11.96 -15.59 -7.14
N GLN A 297 13.23 -15.25 -7.37
CA GLN A 297 13.67 -13.85 -7.47
C GLN A 297 13.68 -13.26 -8.89
N ASP A 298 13.74 -14.08 -9.93
CA ASP A 298 13.69 -13.65 -11.34
C ASP A 298 12.25 -13.49 -11.86
N TYR A 299 11.36 -13.00 -11.00
CA TYR A 299 9.96 -12.71 -11.34
C TYR A 299 9.83 -11.50 -12.26
N ASP A 300 8.65 -11.34 -12.86
CA ASP A 300 8.36 -10.30 -13.83
C ASP A 300 7.01 -9.60 -13.60
N TYR A 301 6.51 -8.89 -14.63
CA TYR A 301 5.25 -8.16 -14.63
C TYR A 301 4.03 -8.99 -14.17
N SER A 302 4.06 -10.31 -14.33
CA SER A 302 3.00 -11.22 -13.89
C SER A 302 2.67 -11.11 -12.40
N LEU A 303 3.61 -10.65 -11.57
CA LEU A 303 3.38 -10.39 -10.14
C LEU A 303 2.23 -9.39 -9.90
N ASP A 304 2.13 -8.36 -10.73
CA ASP A 304 1.06 -7.36 -10.61
C ASP A 304 -0.30 -7.96 -10.99
N LEU A 305 -0.33 -8.95 -11.90
CA LEU A 305 -1.56 -9.64 -12.30
C LEU A 305 -2.06 -10.58 -11.21
N TRP A 306 -1.17 -11.23 -10.46
CA TRP A 306 -1.58 -11.98 -9.26
C TRP A 306 -2.24 -11.05 -8.23
N SER A 307 -1.61 -9.91 -7.98
CA SER A 307 -2.09 -8.89 -7.05
C SER A 307 -3.48 -8.36 -7.47
N LEU A 308 -3.66 -8.08 -8.77
CA LEU A 308 -4.94 -7.73 -9.38
C LEU A 308 -5.98 -8.84 -9.17
N GLY A 309 -5.61 -10.11 -9.40
CA GLY A 309 -6.50 -11.26 -9.19
C GLY A 309 -7.00 -11.36 -7.74
N CYS A 310 -6.12 -11.11 -6.76
CA CYS A 310 -6.48 -11.05 -5.35
C CYS A 310 -7.48 -9.92 -5.04
N MET A 311 -7.29 -8.73 -5.63
CA MET A 311 -8.25 -7.63 -5.53
C MET A 311 -9.59 -8.01 -6.14
N PHE A 312 -9.58 -8.51 -7.37
CA PHE A 312 -10.78 -8.86 -8.11
C PHE A 312 -11.59 -9.94 -7.38
N ALA A 313 -10.94 -11.00 -6.89
CA ALA A 313 -11.56 -12.02 -6.06
C ALA A 313 -12.19 -11.42 -4.80
N GLY A 314 -11.50 -10.49 -4.13
CA GLY A 314 -12.04 -9.78 -2.96
C GLY A 314 -13.32 -9.00 -3.27
N MET A 315 -13.38 -8.35 -4.44
CA MET A 315 -14.55 -7.58 -4.88
C MET A 315 -15.74 -8.50 -5.21
N ILE A 316 -15.55 -9.52 -6.06
CA ILE A 316 -16.67 -10.35 -6.56
C ILE A 316 -17.21 -11.32 -5.50
N PHE A 317 -16.34 -11.83 -4.62
CA PHE A 317 -16.77 -12.72 -3.53
C PHE A 317 -17.13 -11.95 -2.26
N ARG A 318 -16.99 -10.62 -2.26
CA ARG A 318 -17.19 -9.74 -1.09
C ARG A 318 -16.44 -10.24 0.14
N LYS A 319 -15.20 -10.66 -0.07
CA LYS A 319 -14.33 -11.25 0.95
C LYS A 319 -12.98 -10.55 0.92
N GLU A 320 -12.79 -9.59 1.81
CA GLU A 320 -11.58 -8.78 1.85
C GLU A 320 -10.77 -8.98 3.14
N PRO A 321 -9.51 -9.42 3.07
CA PRO A 321 -8.81 -9.93 1.88
C PRO A 321 -9.26 -11.36 1.50
N PHE A 322 -9.11 -11.73 0.23
CA PHE A 322 -9.53 -13.05 -0.25
C PHE A 322 -8.68 -14.19 0.35
N PHE A 323 -7.35 -14.05 0.30
CA PHE A 323 -6.38 -14.91 0.98
C PHE A 323 -5.88 -14.23 2.25
N TYR A 324 -6.34 -14.69 3.41
CA TYR A 324 -6.07 -14.08 4.70
C TYR A 324 -5.07 -14.90 5.53
N GLY A 325 -3.77 -14.76 5.22
CA GLY A 325 -2.68 -15.38 5.98
C GLY A 325 -2.22 -14.53 7.18
N HIS A 326 -1.93 -15.17 8.31
CA HIS A 326 -1.42 -14.48 9.50
C HIS A 326 0.02 -13.96 9.32
N ASP A 327 0.83 -14.70 8.58
CA ASP A 327 2.19 -14.36 8.16
C ASP A 327 2.43 -14.81 6.70
N ASN A 328 3.66 -14.70 6.19
CA ASN A 328 3.96 -15.09 4.82
C ASN A 328 3.85 -16.61 4.57
N TYR A 329 4.10 -17.45 5.58
CA TYR A 329 3.96 -18.91 5.42
C TYR A 329 2.49 -19.30 5.35
N ASP A 330 1.69 -18.80 6.29
CA ASP A 330 0.25 -19.03 6.31
C ASP A 330 -0.44 -18.44 5.08
N GLN A 331 0.12 -17.37 4.49
CA GLN A 331 -0.36 -16.84 3.22
C GLN A 331 -0.26 -17.87 2.09
N LEU A 332 0.87 -18.57 1.95
CA LEU A 332 1.02 -19.62 0.93
C LEU A 332 0.06 -20.78 1.18
N ILE A 333 -0.14 -21.15 2.45
CA ILE A 333 -1.10 -22.18 2.87
C ILE A 333 -2.53 -21.78 2.47
N LYS A 334 -2.94 -20.51 2.67
CA LYS A 334 -4.27 -20.06 2.24
C LYS A 334 -4.45 -20.15 0.73
N ILE A 335 -3.40 -19.89 -0.04
CA ILE A 335 -3.41 -19.99 -1.50
C ILE A 335 -3.55 -21.47 -1.92
N ALA A 336 -2.70 -22.34 -1.38
CA ALA A 336 -2.71 -23.78 -1.69
C ALA A 336 -4.04 -24.45 -1.34
N LYS A 337 -4.73 -24.00 -0.29
CA LYS A 337 -6.08 -24.50 0.06
C LYS A 337 -7.17 -24.21 -0.97
N VAL A 338 -6.96 -23.22 -1.85
CA VAL A 338 -7.94 -22.84 -2.89
C VAL A 338 -7.51 -23.37 -4.25
N LEU A 339 -6.23 -23.22 -4.60
CA LEU A 339 -5.70 -23.65 -5.91
C LEU A 339 -5.27 -25.12 -5.94
N GLY A 340 -5.15 -25.77 -4.78
CA GLY A 340 -4.62 -27.13 -4.66
C GLY A 340 -3.11 -27.17 -4.46
N THR A 341 -2.63 -28.29 -3.93
CA THR A 341 -1.20 -28.57 -3.68
C THR A 341 -0.50 -29.16 -4.90
N ASP A 342 -1.23 -29.85 -5.78
CA ASP A 342 -0.67 -30.45 -7.00
C ASP A 342 -0.10 -29.38 -7.95
N GLU A 343 -0.84 -28.30 -8.21
CA GLU A 343 -0.37 -27.19 -9.04
C GLU A 343 0.83 -26.48 -8.42
N LEU A 344 0.83 -26.32 -7.09
CA LEU A 344 1.96 -25.76 -6.35
C LEU A 344 3.20 -26.65 -6.48
N ASN A 345 3.06 -27.97 -6.31
CA ASN A 345 4.16 -28.92 -6.47
C ASN A 345 4.71 -28.92 -7.90
N ALA A 346 3.85 -28.88 -8.92
CA ALA A 346 4.26 -28.76 -10.31
C ALA A 346 5.03 -27.47 -10.58
N TYR A 347 4.57 -26.35 -10.01
CA TYR A 347 5.25 -25.05 -10.10
C TYR A 347 6.64 -25.08 -9.45
N LEU A 348 6.75 -25.62 -8.23
CA LEU A 348 8.01 -25.75 -7.50
C LEU A 348 9.02 -26.63 -8.25
N ASN A 349 8.57 -27.79 -8.76
CA ASN A 349 9.41 -28.70 -9.54
C ASN A 349 9.92 -28.05 -10.83
N LYS A 350 9.06 -27.33 -11.55
CA LYS A 350 9.42 -26.65 -12.81
C LYS A 350 10.59 -25.66 -12.63
N TYR A 351 10.57 -24.89 -11.54
CA TYR A 351 11.57 -23.86 -11.29
C TYR A 351 12.70 -24.30 -10.34
N GLY A 352 12.72 -25.58 -9.94
CA GLY A 352 13.74 -26.14 -9.06
C GLY A 352 13.74 -25.53 -7.67
N ILE A 353 12.55 -25.24 -7.12
CA ILE A 353 12.38 -24.57 -5.83
C ILE A 353 12.08 -25.61 -4.75
N GLU A 354 12.94 -25.72 -3.75
CA GLU A 354 12.70 -26.55 -2.57
C GLU A 354 12.19 -25.70 -1.42
N LEU A 355 10.99 -26.01 -0.93
CA LEU A 355 10.44 -25.34 0.25
C LEU A 355 11.23 -25.70 1.50
N ASP A 356 11.26 -24.78 2.47
CA ASP A 356 11.74 -25.07 3.82
C ASP A 356 11.00 -26.30 4.41
N PRO A 357 11.67 -27.21 5.15
CA PRO A 357 11.06 -28.43 5.66
C PRO A 357 9.77 -28.23 6.46
N GLN A 358 9.66 -27.13 7.22
CA GLN A 358 8.45 -26.82 7.99
C GLN A 358 7.29 -26.50 7.05
N LEU A 359 7.55 -25.72 6.00
CA LEU A 359 6.54 -25.34 5.02
C LEU A 359 6.16 -26.53 4.13
N ALA A 360 7.14 -27.33 3.70
CA ALA A 360 6.91 -28.57 2.96
C ALA A 360 6.02 -29.54 3.75
N PHE A 361 6.27 -29.69 5.05
CA PHE A 361 5.45 -30.54 5.93
C PHE A 361 4.00 -30.03 6.00
N ILE A 362 3.79 -28.73 6.19
CA ILE A 362 2.43 -28.18 6.30
C ILE A 362 1.68 -28.27 4.97
N VAL A 363 2.33 -27.96 3.85
CA VAL A 363 1.75 -28.07 2.51
C VAL A 363 1.45 -29.54 2.17
N GLY A 364 2.35 -30.47 2.50
CA GLY A 364 2.16 -31.90 2.25
C GLY A 364 0.98 -32.51 3.01
N ARG A 365 0.57 -31.95 4.17
CA ARG A 365 -0.63 -32.38 4.89
C ARG A 365 -1.95 -31.91 4.27
N LEU A 366 -1.90 -31.01 3.29
CA LEU A 366 -3.08 -30.53 2.57
C LEU A 366 -3.38 -31.32 1.30
N ALA A 367 -2.44 -32.18 0.87
CA ALA A 367 -2.56 -33.03 -0.32
C ALA A 367 -3.45 -34.25 -0.07
#